data_AF-A0A5S4V057-F1
#
_entry.id   AF-A0A5S4V057-F1
#
_cell.length_a   1.000
_cell.length_b   1.000
_cell.length_c   1.000
_cell.angle_alpha   90.00
_cell.angle_beta   90.00
_cell.angle_gamma   90.00
#
_symmetry.space_group_name_H-M   'P 1'
#
loop_
_entity.id
_entity.type
_entity.pdbx_description
1 polymer ?
#
loop_
_entity_poly.entity_id
_entity_poly.type
_entity_poly.pdbx_seq_one_letter_code
_entity_poly.pdbx_strand_id
1 'polypeptide(L)'
;MTGDEVQLPPIGSALLGAAGVAAIWTAGGLPAIGWIAALAYLTVSTALLLRALHVRHAVRFGWANVVTATRSALVGIITGLVAASFVAPIPVPLLIGLAVPALALDAVDGWVARRTDSITELGARFDMEVDAFLLLVLSAYVAQVLGPWVLAIGMMRYGFVVVGWMLPWLRAQLPPRYWRKVVTAVQGIALTLAASGLFADLSGVLVAVALALLVESFGRDVVWLALRSRGRVRTRSRARPAEVDAS
;
A
#
# COMPACT_ATOMS: atom_id res chain seq x y z
N MET A 1 4.53 -33.93 18.93
CA MET A 1 3.46 -33.26 18.16
C MET A 1 3.97 -31.90 17.71
N THR A 2 4.84 -31.89 16.71
CA THR A 2 5.42 -30.68 16.10
C THR A 2 4.71 -30.51 14.77
N GLY A 3 3.72 -29.62 14.77
CA GLY A 3 2.80 -29.43 13.65
C GLY A 3 3.52 -29.00 12.38
N ASP A 4 3.03 -29.55 11.27
CA ASP A 4 3.40 -29.25 9.90
C ASP A 4 3.54 -27.74 9.65
N GLU A 5 4.78 -27.25 9.56
CA GLU A 5 5.07 -25.94 8.97
C GLU A 5 4.83 -26.05 7.47
N VAL A 6 3.63 -25.68 7.03
CA VAL A 6 3.21 -25.70 5.61
C VAL A 6 4.14 -24.81 4.78
N GLN A 7 4.98 -25.44 3.95
CA GLN A 7 6.05 -24.84 3.14
C GLN A 7 5.61 -24.23 1.78
N LEU A 8 4.31 -24.08 1.49
CA LEU A 8 3.80 -23.64 0.18
C LEU A 8 2.87 -22.38 0.11
N PRO A 9 2.82 -21.47 1.10
CA PRO A 9 1.74 -20.47 1.17
C PRO A 9 1.70 -19.34 0.11
N PRO A 10 2.79 -18.84 -0.51
CA PRO A 10 2.65 -17.73 -1.47
C PRO A 10 1.99 -18.19 -2.78
N ILE A 11 2.23 -19.43 -3.19
CA ILE A 11 1.62 -19.99 -4.40
C ILE A 11 0.15 -20.32 -4.11
N GLY A 12 -0.16 -20.90 -2.94
CA GLY A 12 -1.54 -21.22 -2.58
C GLY A 12 -2.46 -20.00 -2.49
N SER A 13 -1.98 -18.89 -1.94
CA SER A 13 -2.72 -17.62 -1.87
C SER A 13 -2.86 -16.94 -3.24
N ALA A 14 -1.82 -16.97 -4.07
CA ALA A 14 -1.91 -16.51 -5.46
C ALA A 14 -2.90 -17.35 -6.28
N LEU A 15 -2.90 -18.67 -6.09
CA LEU A 15 -3.85 -19.59 -6.72
C LEU A 15 -5.28 -19.39 -6.21
N LEU A 16 -5.46 -19.17 -4.91
CA LEU A 16 -6.77 -18.80 -4.33
C LEU A 16 -7.25 -17.46 -4.86
N GLY A 17 -6.36 -16.47 -4.99
CA GLY A 17 -6.66 -15.19 -5.62
C GLY A 17 -7.08 -15.36 -7.08
N ALA A 18 -6.32 -16.12 -7.85
CA ALA A 18 -6.63 -16.42 -9.25
C ALA A 18 -7.95 -17.20 -9.38
N ALA A 19 -8.24 -18.15 -8.48
CA ALA A 19 -9.49 -18.88 -8.43
C ALA A 19 -10.67 -17.98 -8.04
N GLY A 20 -10.47 -17.04 -7.11
CA GLY A 20 -11.47 -16.03 -6.74
C GLY A 20 -11.80 -15.09 -7.89
N VAL A 21 -10.77 -14.60 -8.61
CA VAL A 21 -10.94 -13.86 -9.87
C VAL A 21 -11.72 -14.72 -10.88
N ALA A 22 -11.36 -16.00 -11.03
CA ALA A 22 -12.05 -16.91 -11.92
C ALA A 22 -13.53 -17.08 -11.60
N ALA A 23 -13.88 -17.30 -10.34
CA ALA A 23 -15.25 -17.48 -9.90
C ALA A 23 -16.09 -16.22 -10.08
N ILE A 24 -15.55 -15.04 -9.70
CA ILE A 24 -16.27 -13.76 -9.80
C ILE A 24 -16.57 -13.42 -11.26
N TRP A 25 -15.61 -13.61 -12.17
CA TRP A 25 -15.80 -13.25 -13.56
C TRP A 25 -16.61 -14.28 -14.36
N THR A 26 -16.49 -15.58 -14.06
CA THR A 26 -17.31 -16.60 -14.72
C THR A 26 -18.78 -16.48 -14.33
N ALA A 27 -19.07 -16.10 -13.08
CA ALA A 27 -20.44 -15.86 -12.62
C ALA A 27 -20.99 -14.48 -13.06
N GLY A 28 -20.14 -13.46 -13.18
CA GLY A 28 -20.56 -12.07 -13.36
C GLY A 28 -20.54 -11.52 -14.78
N GLY A 29 -19.96 -12.22 -15.76
CA GLY A 29 -19.86 -11.72 -17.14
C GLY A 29 -19.06 -10.41 -17.29
N LEU A 30 -18.11 -10.18 -16.39
CA LEU A 30 -17.34 -8.94 -16.31
C LEU A 30 -16.34 -8.81 -17.48
N PRO A 31 -16.01 -7.58 -17.92
CA PRO A 31 -15.16 -7.36 -19.08
C PRO A 31 -13.72 -7.88 -18.90
N ALA A 32 -13.11 -8.29 -20.03
CA ALA A 32 -11.79 -8.92 -20.09
C ALA A 32 -10.66 -8.06 -19.51
N ILE A 33 -10.79 -6.74 -19.58
CA ILE A 33 -9.80 -5.81 -18.99
C ILE A 33 -9.64 -6.02 -17.48
N GLY A 34 -10.72 -6.41 -16.78
CA GLY A 34 -10.68 -6.69 -15.36
C GLY A 34 -9.85 -7.94 -15.03
N TRP A 35 -10.01 -9.01 -15.82
CA TRP A 35 -9.17 -10.21 -15.71
C TRP A 35 -7.69 -9.90 -15.92
N ILE A 36 -7.38 -9.16 -16.98
CA ILE A 36 -6.01 -8.82 -17.35
C ILE A 36 -5.36 -8.01 -16.23
N ALA A 37 -6.06 -6.99 -15.71
CA ALA A 37 -5.55 -6.16 -14.62
C ALA A 37 -5.33 -6.96 -13.32
N ALA A 38 -6.28 -7.82 -12.95
CA ALA A 38 -6.16 -8.67 -11.76
C ALA A 38 -4.98 -9.64 -11.88
N LEU A 39 -4.87 -10.36 -13.00
CA LEU A 39 -3.77 -11.30 -13.24
C LEU A 39 -2.42 -10.59 -13.33
N ALA A 40 -2.34 -9.44 -14.01
CA ALA A 40 -1.12 -8.65 -14.08
C ALA A 40 -0.65 -8.21 -12.68
N TYR A 41 -1.57 -7.73 -11.84
CA TYR A 41 -1.23 -7.38 -10.47
C TYR A 41 -0.77 -8.59 -9.66
N LEU A 42 -1.53 -9.70 -9.66
CA LEU A 42 -1.21 -10.89 -8.88
C LEU A 42 0.13 -11.50 -9.29
N THR A 43 0.43 -11.53 -10.59
CA THR A 43 1.70 -12.06 -11.10
C THR A 43 2.87 -11.17 -10.68
N VAL A 44 2.76 -9.85 -10.84
CA VAL A 44 3.81 -8.91 -10.43
C VAL A 44 4.02 -8.93 -8.92
N SER A 45 2.96 -8.88 -8.11
CA SER A 45 3.09 -8.88 -6.66
C SER A 45 3.70 -10.19 -6.14
N THR A 46 3.29 -11.34 -6.70
CA THR A 46 3.86 -12.65 -6.36
C THR A 46 5.32 -12.75 -6.80
N ALA A 47 5.67 -12.28 -8.00
CA ALA A 47 7.05 -12.28 -8.47
C ALA A 47 7.96 -11.40 -7.59
N LEU A 48 7.48 -10.22 -7.17
CA LEU A 48 8.20 -9.34 -6.26
C LEU A 48 8.41 -9.98 -4.89
N LEU A 49 7.38 -10.63 -4.33
CA LEU A 49 7.49 -11.40 -3.08
C LEU A 49 8.54 -12.51 -3.19
N LEU A 50 8.43 -13.35 -4.22
CA LEU A 50 9.35 -14.47 -4.44
C LEU A 50 10.79 -13.98 -4.63
N ARG A 51 11.01 -12.94 -5.44
CA ARG A 51 12.33 -12.32 -5.63
C ARG A 51 12.89 -11.79 -4.32
N ALA A 52 12.07 -11.11 -3.53
CA ALA A 52 12.50 -10.52 -2.28
C ALA A 52 12.89 -11.60 -1.25
N LEU A 53 12.14 -12.71 -1.19
CA LEU A 53 12.47 -13.88 -0.36
C LEU A 53 13.76 -14.55 -0.80
N HIS A 54 13.95 -14.72 -2.11
CA HIS A 54 15.13 -15.35 -2.70
C HIS A 54 16.41 -14.56 -2.39
N VAL A 55 16.37 -13.23 -2.50
CA VAL A 55 17.52 -12.34 -2.23
C VAL A 55 17.94 -12.34 -0.75
N ARG A 56 17.03 -12.69 0.18
CA ARG A 56 17.26 -12.60 1.63
C ARG A 56 17.44 -13.97 2.32
N HIS A 57 17.46 -15.08 1.56
CA HIS A 57 17.59 -16.45 2.08
C HIS A 57 16.64 -16.80 3.24
N ALA A 58 15.44 -16.19 3.27
CA ALA A 58 14.46 -16.42 4.32
C ALA A 58 13.64 -17.67 4.02
N VAL A 59 13.88 -18.76 4.77
CA VAL A 59 13.25 -20.08 4.54
C VAL A 59 11.92 -20.25 5.29
N ARG A 60 11.60 -19.37 6.26
CA ARG A 60 10.42 -19.52 7.12
C ARG A 60 9.29 -18.56 6.75
N PHE A 61 8.16 -19.12 6.31
CA PHE A 61 6.89 -18.41 6.16
C PHE A 61 6.17 -18.39 7.51
N GLY A 62 6.16 -17.24 8.18
CA GLY A 62 5.32 -17.05 9.36
C GLY A 62 3.85 -16.80 9.00
N TRP A 63 2.96 -16.97 9.97
CA TRP A 63 1.52 -16.67 9.85
C TRP A 63 1.22 -15.28 9.28
N ALA A 64 2.05 -14.28 9.59
CA ALA A 64 1.94 -12.92 9.04
C ALA A 64 2.03 -12.89 7.51
N ASN A 65 2.91 -13.70 6.90
CA ASN A 65 3.07 -13.71 5.46
C ASN A 65 1.86 -14.34 4.73
N VAL A 66 1.15 -15.26 5.38
CA VAL A 66 -0.08 -15.86 4.82
C VAL A 66 -1.15 -14.79 4.71
N VAL A 67 -1.35 -14.01 5.77
CA VAL A 67 -2.38 -12.97 5.80
C VAL A 67 -2.05 -11.86 4.79
N THR A 68 -0.78 -11.44 4.71
CA THR A 68 -0.34 -10.47 3.69
C THR A 68 -0.56 -10.99 2.27
N ALA A 69 -0.38 -12.29 2.02
CA ALA A 69 -0.61 -12.87 0.70
C ALA A 69 -2.11 -12.99 0.37
N THR A 70 -2.96 -13.39 1.33
CA THR A 70 -4.42 -13.38 1.19
C THR A 70 -4.94 -11.96 0.93
N ARG A 71 -4.40 -10.98 1.64
CA ARG A 71 -4.68 -9.56 1.41
C ARG A 71 -4.25 -9.13 0.01
N SER A 72 -3.06 -9.49 -0.44
CA SER A 72 -2.63 -9.20 -1.82
C SER A 72 -3.58 -9.84 -2.83
N ALA A 73 -4.12 -11.03 -2.57
CA ALA A 73 -5.12 -11.64 -3.42
C ALA A 73 -6.40 -10.79 -3.52
N LEU A 74 -6.92 -10.30 -2.39
CA LEU A 74 -8.07 -9.38 -2.36
C LEU A 74 -7.81 -8.11 -3.17
N VAL A 75 -6.63 -7.50 -3.00
CA VAL A 75 -6.25 -6.28 -3.75
C VAL A 75 -6.21 -6.57 -5.26
N GLY A 76 -5.77 -7.75 -5.68
CA GLY A 76 -5.83 -8.15 -7.09
C GLY A 76 -7.25 -8.23 -7.65
N ILE A 77 -8.17 -8.83 -6.90
CA ILE A 77 -9.60 -8.88 -7.28
C ILE A 77 -10.19 -7.47 -7.37
N ILE A 78 -9.92 -6.62 -6.37
CA ILE A 78 -10.36 -5.21 -6.35
C ILE A 78 -9.82 -4.46 -7.56
N THR A 79 -8.55 -4.68 -7.92
CA THR A 79 -7.91 -4.06 -9.10
C THR A 79 -8.62 -4.45 -10.39
N GLY A 80 -8.96 -5.73 -10.54
CA GLY A 80 -9.73 -6.19 -11.68
C GLY A 80 -11.13 -5.56 -11.75
N LEU A 81 -11.83 -5.48 -10.61
CA LEU A 81 -13.15 -4.86 -10.54
C LEU A 81 -13.09 -3.38 -10.91
N VAL A 82 -12.13 -2.64 -10.35
CA VAL A 82 -11.95 -1.22 -10.68
C VAL A 82 -11.57 -1.05 -12.16
N ALA A 83 -10.69 -1.88 -12.71
CA ALA A 83 -10.37 -1.83 -14.14
C ALA A 83 -11.61 -2.13 -15.02
N ALA A 84 -12.43 -3.10 -14.62
CA ALA A 84 -13.69 -3.41 -15.29
C ALA A 84 -14.70 -2.25 -15.24
N SER A 85 -14.74 -1.52 -14.12
CA SER A 85 -15.66 -0.39 -13.91
C SER A 85 -15.54 0.74 -14.93
N PHE A 86 -14.36 0.91 -15.53
CA PHE A 86 -14.13 1.91 -16.58
C PHE A 86 -14.79 1.57 -17.91
N VAL A 87 -15.21 0.32 -18.10
CA VAL A 87 -15.79 -0.17 -19.37
C VAL A 87 -17.23 -0.63 -19.17
N ALA A 88 -17.56 -1.20 -18.02
CA ALA A 88 -18.89 -1.69 -17.71
C ALA A 88 -19.26 -1.41 -16.25
N PRO A 89 -20.55 -1.22 -15.93
CA PRO A 89 -21.00 -1.13 -14.54
C PRO A 89 -20.59 -2.38 -13.75
N ILE A 90 -20.10 -2.16 -12.54
CA ILE A 90 -19.74 -3.23 -11.60
C ILE A 90 -20.66 -3.24 -10.39
N PRO A 91 -20.85 -4.39 -9.74
CA PRO A 91 -21.57 -4.46 -8.47
C PRO A 91 -20.79 -3.76 -7.35
N VAL A 92 -21.18 -2.53 -7.01
CA VAL A 92 -20.57 -1.74 -5.92
C VAL A 92 -20.54 -2.51 -4.58
N PRO A 93 -21.60 -3.24 -4.16
CA PRO A 93 -21.55 -4.02 -2.93
C PRO A 93 -20.42 -5.06 -2.90
N LEU A 94 -20.05 -5.63 -4.05
CA LEU A 94 -18.93 -6.56 -4.15
C LEU A 94 -17.59 -5.85 -3.94
N LEU A 95 -17.41 -4.67 -4.56
CA LEU A 95 -16.21 -3.86 -4.36
C LEU A 95 -16.03 -3.49 -2.88
N ILE A 96 -17.09 -3.03 -2.22
CA ILE A 96 -17.07 -2.67 -0.80
C ILE A 96 -16.85 -3.91 0.08
N GLY A 97 -17.54 -5.02 -0.23
CA GLY A 97 -17.41 -6.29 0.45
C GLY A 97 -16.01 -6.90 0.38
N LEU A 98 -15.19 -6.50 -0.59
CA LEU A 98 -13.78 -6.88 -0.70
C LEU A 98 -12.84 -5.84 -0.07
N ALA A 99 -13.11 -4.55 -0.27
CA ALA A 99 -12.29 -3.45 0.25
C ALA A 99 -12.28 -3.40 1.78
N VAL A 100 -13.43 -3.61 2.43
CA VAL A 100 -13.53 -3.58 3.89
C VAL A 100 -12.68 -4.68 4.54
N PRO A 101 -12.79 -5.97 4.15
CA PRO A 101 -11.88 -7.00 4.65
C PRO A 101 -10.41 -6.72 4.32
N ALA A 102 -10.10 -6.22 3.11
CA ALA A 102 -8.73 -5.91 2.73
C ALA A 102 -8.10 -4.85 3.66
N LEU A 103 -8.86 -3.80 4.02
CA LEU A 103 -8.44 -2.78 4.98
C LEU A 103 -8.38 -3.32 6.42
N ALA A 104 -9.36 -4.13 6.84
CA ALA A 104 -9.39 -4.71 8.17
C ALA A 104 -8.19 -5.64 8.42
N LEU A 105 -7.79 -6.42 7.40
CA LEU A 105 -6.60 -7.26 7.46
C LEU A 105 -5.31 -6.44 7.69
N ASP A 106 -5.25 -5.14 7.34
CA ASP A 106 -4.10 -4.25 7.67
C ASP A 106 -3.89 -4.12 9.17
N ALA A 107 -5.02 -3.89 9.83
CA ALA A 107 -5.05 -3.58 11.23
C ALA A 107 -4.68 -4.83 12.02
N VAL A 108 -5.21 -5.98 11.57
CA VAL A 108 -4.90 -7.30 12.12
C VAL A 108 -3.43 -7.65 11.90
N ASP A 109 -2.89 -7.52 10.69
CA ASP A 109 -1.48 -7.82 10.39
C ASP A 109 -0.52 -6.97 11.23
N GLY A 110 -0.81 -5.68 11.32
CA GLY A 110 -0.04 -4.79 12.18
C GLY A 110 -0.11 -5.17 13.66
N TRP A 111 -1.26 -5.66 14.14
CA TRP A 111 -1.42 -6.11 15.53
C TRP A 111 -0.71 -7.43 15.81
N VAL A 112 -0.87 -8.42 14.94
CA VAL A 112 -0.21 -9.73 15.04
C VAL A 112 1.30 -9.57 14.98
N ALA A 113 1.83 -8.83 14.00
CA ALA A 113 3.27 -8.63 13.86
C ALA A 113 3.92 -7.98 15.09
N ARG A 114 3.21 -7.07 15.78
CA ARG A 114 3.67 -6.45 17.04
C ARG A 114 3.61 -7.41 18.23
N ARG A 115 2.69 -8.38 18.23
CA ARG A 115 2.51 -9.36 19.31
C ARG A 115 3.46 -10.54 19.18
N THR A 116 3.86 -10.92 17.97
CA THR A 116 4.63 -12.14 17.70
C THR A 116 6.12 -11.89 17.44
N ASP A 117 6.58 -10.64 17.57
CA ASP A 117 7.96 -10.19 17.26
C ASP A 117 8.48 -10.66 15.89
N SER A 118 7.54 -10.95 14.97
CA SER A 118 7.81 -11.54 13.66
C SER A 118 8.03 -10.47 12.58
N ILE A 119 8.47 -9.28 12.99
CA ILE A 119 8.60 -8.13 12.11
C ILE A 119 9.82 -8.32 11.22
N THR A 120 9.61 -8.82 10.00
CA THR A 120 10.64 -8.76 8.96
C THR A 120 10.56 -7.41 8.24
N GLU A 121 11.70 -6.77 8.01
CA GLU A 121 11.76 -5.48 7.29
C GLU A 121 11.16 -5.59 5.88
N LEU A 122 11.23 -6.77 5.28
CA LEU A 122 10.72 -7.08 3.94
C LEU A 122 9.20 -7.18 3.92
N GLY A 123 8.60 -7.92 4.86
CA GLY A 123 7.15 -8.02 4.99
C GLY A 123 6.53 -6.64 5.23
N ALA A 124 7.15 -5.82 6.09
CA ALA A 124 6.69 -4.46 6.35
C ALA A 124 6.75 -3.55 5.11
N ARG A 125 7.76 -3.69 4.23
CA ARG A 125 7.84 -2.92 2.98
C ARG A 125 6.83 -3.37 1.95
N PHE A 126 6.64 -4.68 1.81
CA PHE A 126 5.67 -5.25 0.87
C PHE A 126 4.24 -4.93 1.29
N ASP A 127 3.90 -5.10 2.57
CA ASP A 127 2.59 -4.77 3.12
C ASP A 127 2.25 -3.27 2.89
N MET A 128 3.22 -2.40 3.13
CA MET A 128 3.07 -0.97 2.86
C MET A 128 2.89 -0.65 1.36
N GLU A 129 3.43 -1.47 0.46
CA GLU A 129 3.25 -1.31 -0.99
C GLU A 129 1.86 -1.78 -1.43
N VAL A 130 1.41 -2.93 -0.93
CA VAL A 130 0.06 -3.46 -1.18
C VAL A 130 -1.01 -2.49 -0.69
N ASP A 131 -0.84 -1.92 0.51
CA ASP A 131 -1.75 -0.93 1.08
C ASP A 131 -1.83 0.34 0.23
N ALA A 132 -0.69 0.89 -0.19
CA ALA A 132 -0.69 2.07 -1.02
C ALA A 132 -1.23 1.83 -2.43
N PHE A 133 -0.98 0.65 -2.99
CA PHE A 133 -1.58 0.26 -4.26
C PHE A 133 -3.10 0.11 -4.14
N LEU A 134 -3.61 -0.45 -3.02
CA LEU A 134 -5.04 -0.48 -2.74
C LEU A 134 -5.63 0.93 -2.67
N LEU A 135 -4.98 1.87 -1.99
CA LEU A 135 -5.41 3.27 -1.97
C LEU A 135 -5.41 3.89 -3.37
N LEU A 136 -4.41 3.59 -4.19
CA LEU A 136 -4.37 4.04 -5.58
C LEU A 136 -5.55 3.52 -6.40
N VAL A 137 -5.81 2.22 -6.32
CA VAL A 137 -6.91 1.58 -7.04
C VAL A 137 -8.27 2.15 -6.59
N LEU A 138 -8.50 2.26 -5.29
CA LEU A 138 -9.73 2.88 -4.76
C LEU A 138 -9.85 4.35 -5.17
N SER A 139 -8.74 5.10 -5.16
CA SER A 139 -8.73 6.50 -5.61
C SER A 139 -9.09 6.62 -7.09
N ALA A 140 -8.65 5.67 -7.93
CA ALA A 140 -8.97 5.63 -9.35
C ALA A 140 -10.45 5.32 -9.61
N TYR A 141 -11.04 4.44 -8.81
CA TYR A 141 -12.48 4.19 -8.85
C TYR A 141 -13.27 5.46 -8.49
N VAL A 142 -12.95 6.08 -7.35
CA VAL A 142 -13.65 7.27 -6.85
C VAL A 142 -13.43 8.48 -7.77
N ALA A 143 -12.29 8.57 -8.45
CA ALA A 143 -12.00 9.63 -9.41
C ALA A 143 -12.98 9.67 -10.61
N GLN A 144 -13.65 8.56 -10.92
CA GLN A 144 -14.70 8.54 -11.95
C GLN A 144 -15.91 9.40 -11.57
N VAL A 145 -16.16 9.58 -10.26
CA VAL A 145 -17.31 10.34 -9.73
C VAL A 145 -16.89 11.72 -9.24
N LEU A 146 -15.79 11.82 -8.48
CA LEU A 146 -15.35 13.07 -7.86
C LEU A 146 -14.31 13.83 -8.69
N GLY A 147 -13.74 13.21 -9.72
CA GLY A 147 -12.74 13.79 -10.61
C GLY A 147 -11.29 13.40 -10.28
N PRO A 148 -10.34 13.78 -11.15
CA PRO A 148 -8.97 13.25 -11.15
C PRO A 148 -8.13 13.68 -9.94
N TRP A 149 -8.52 14.73 -9.20
CA TRP A 149 -7.80 15.20 -8.02
C TRP A 149 -7.72 14.13 -6.91
N VAL A 150 -8.67 13.20 -6.87
CA VAL A 150 -8.69 12.09 -5.90
C VAL A 150 -7.48 11.16 -6.07
N LEU A 151 -6.97 11.03 -7.30
CA LEU A 151 -5.76 10.25 -7.59
C LEU A 151 -4.53 10.74 -6.81
N ALA A 152 -4.53 12.00 -6.36
CA ALA A 152 -3.45 12.53 -5.53
C ALA A 152 -3.25 11.71 -4.24
N ILE A 153 -4.31 11.12 -3.69
CA ILE A 153 -4.24 10.26 -2.50
C ILE A 153 -3.37 9.03 -2.79
N GLY A 154 -3.69 8.30 -3.87
CA GLY A 154 -2.96 7.11 -4.28
C GLY A 154 -1.54 7.40 -4.77
N MET A 155 -1.37 8.49 -5.50
CA MET A 155 -0.09 8.87 -6.11
C MET A 155 0.93 9.40 -5.10
N MET A 156 0.49 9.84 -3.91
CA MET A 156 1.37 10.48 -2.93
C MET A 156 2.59 9.62 -2.55
N ARG A 157 2.40 8.32 -2.34
CA ARG A 157 3.52 7.40 -2.03
C ARG A 157 4.49 7.31 -3.20
N TYR A 158 3.99 7.09 -4.40
CA TYR A 158 4.81 6.94 -5.60
C TYR A 158 5.57 8.23 -5.90
N GLY A 159 4.91 9.37 -5.74
CA GLY A 159 5.53 10.69 -5.78
C GLY A 159 6.66 10.84 -4.78
N PHE A 160 6.47 10.41 -3.53
CA PHE A 160 7.54 10.44 -2.51
C PHE A 160 8.75 9.57 -2.90
N VAL A 161 8.52 8.39 -3.47
CA VAL A 161 9.61 7.52 -3.96
C VAL A 161 10.39 8.21 -5.08
N VAL A 162 9.69 8.77 -6.07
CA VAL A 162 10.30 9.49 -7.20
C VAL A 162 11.08 10.72 -6.73
N VAL A 163 10.48 11.54 -5.87
CA VAL A 163 11.13 12.72 -5.29
C VAL A 163 12.34 12.30 -4.45
N GLY A 164 12.25 11.19 -3.72
CA GLY A 164 13.37 10.60 -2.98
C GLY A 164 14.52 10.14 -3.89
N TRP A 165 14.29 9.88 -5.18
CA TRP A 165 15.38 9.61 -6.13
C TRP A 165 16.09 10.89 -6.55
N MET A 166 15.37 11.99 -6.69
CA MET A 166 15.93 13.30 -7.06
C MET A 166 16.62 14.00 -5.88
N LEU A 167 16.13 13.79 -4.65
CA LEU A 167 16.66 14.39 -3.43
C LEU A 167 17.08 13.30 -2.42
N PRO A 168 18.34 12.83 -2.45
CA PRO A 168 18.79 11.70 -1.63
C PRO A 168 18.65 11.91 -0.11
N TRP A 169 18.59 13.17 0.35
CA TRP A 169 18.37 13.50 1.76
C TRP A 169 16.95 13.16 2.25
N LEU A 170 15.98 12.99 1.34
CA LEU A 170 14.63 12.48 1.64
C LEU A 170 14.59 10.96 1.84
N ARG A 171 15.64 10.22 1.45
CA ARG A 171 15.75 8.76 1.68
C ARG A 171 16.16 8.40 3.11
N ALA A 172 16.43 9.38 3.98
CA ALA A 172 16.76 9.11 5.37
C ALA A 172 15.57 8.44 6.07
N GLN A 173 15.82 7.35 6.80
CA GLN A 173 14.78 6.60 7.49
C GLN A 173 13.97 7.53 8.41
N LEU A 174 12.70 7.72 8.07
CA LEU A 174 11.75 8.44 8.91
C LEU A 174 11.44 7.57 10.14
N PRO A 175 11.47 8.13 11.36
CA PRO A 175 11.05 7.39 12.54
C PRO A 175 9.60 6.93 12.37
N PRO A 176 9.24 5.72 12.81
CA PRO A 176 7.87 5.21 12.72
C PRO A 176 6.96 6.13 13.53
N ARG A 177 6.12 6.91 12.84
CA ARG A 177 5.11 7.78 13.46
C ARG A 177 3.76 7.09 13.37
N TYR A 178 3.16 6.83 14.53
CA TYR A 178 1.80 6.29 14.65
C TYR A 178 0.79 7.11 13.83
N TRP A 179 0.98 8.43 13.75
CA TRP A 179 0.14 9.34 12.96
C TRP A 179 0.04 8.96 11.47
N ARG A 180 1.12 8.48 10.85
CA ARG A 180 1.10 8.07 9.43
C ARG A 180 0.14 6.90 9.21
N LYS A 181 0.13 5.94 10.15
CA LYS A 181 -0.79 4.80 10.08
C LYS A 181 -2.24 5.24 10.23
N VAL A 182 -2.52 6.21 11.10
CA VAL A 182 -3.86 6.79 11.25
C VAL A 182 -4.31 7.47 9.96
N VAL A 183 -3.45 8.31 9.37
CA VAL A 183 -3.77 9.02 8.12
C VAL A 183 -4.07 8.06 6.98
N THR A 184 -3.27 7.00 6.82
CA THR A 184 -3.50 5.93 5.84
C THR A 184 -4.84 5.22 6.06
N ALA A 185 -5.15 4.85 7.31
CA ALA A 185 -6.44 4.23 7.64
C ALA A 185 -7.62 5.14 7.31
N VAL A 186 -7.49 6.44 7.60
CA VAL A 186 -8.49 7.46 7.24
C VAL A 186 -8.64 7.57 5.72
N GLN A 187 -7.56 7.50 4.93
CA GLN A 187 -7.67 7.45 3.46
C GLN A 187 -8.49 6.24 2.99
N GLY A 188 -8.17 5.05 3.51
CA GLY A 188 -8.85 3.82 3.11
C GLY A 188 -10.34 3.86 3.43
N ILE A 189 -10.69 4.34 4.62
CA ILE A 189 -12.08 4.50 5.05
C ILE A 189 -12.80 5.55 4.19
N ALA A 190 -12.20 6.72 3.99
CA ALA A 190 -12.82 7.80 3.21
C ALA A 190 -13.06 7.38 1.76
N LEU A 191 -12.08 6.71 1.12
CA LEU A 191 -12.23 6.21 -0.25
C LEU A 191 -13.26 5.08 -0.34
N THR A 192 -13.32 4.18 0.64
CA THR A 192 -14.32 3.10 0.66
C THR A 192 -15.74 3.65 0.85
N LEU A 193 -15.92 4.63 1.75
CA LEU A 193 -17.19 5.31 1.93
C LEU A 193 -17.60 6.08 0.67
N ALA A 194 -16.67 6.82 0.06
CA ALA A 194 -16.93 7.53 -1.20
C ALA A 194 -17.30 6.56 -2.34
N ALA A 195 -16.60 5.43 -2.44
CA ALA A 195 -16.88 4.38 -3.43
C ALA A 195 -18.26 3.72 -3.22
N SER A 196 -18.76 3.66 -1.97
CA SER A 196 -20.05 3.05 -1.67
C SER A 196 -21.25 3.86 -2.18
N GLY A 197 -21.08 5.17 -2.41
CA GLY A 197 -22.15 6.07 -2.78
C GLY A 197 -23.18 6.35 -1.66
N LEU A 198 -23.05 5.75 -0.48
CA LEU A 198 -23.99 5.90 0.64
C LEU A 198 -24.12 7.34 1.14
N PHE A 199 -23.06 8.13 0.99
CA PHE A 199 -22.99 9.52 1.45
C PHE A 199 -22.56 10.45 0.30
N ALA A 200 -23.22 10.34 -0.86
CA ALA A 200 -22.84 11.06 -2.09
C ALA A 200 -22.55 12.56 -1.86
N ASP A 201 -23.40 13.25 -1.08
CA ASP A 201 -23.26 14.68 -0.78
C ASP A 201 -22.02 15.00 0.07
N LEU A 202 -21.57 14.06 0.89
CA LEU A 202 -20.42 14.22 1.80
C LEU A 202 -19.15 13.58 1.25
N SER A 203 -19.23 12.71 0.23
CA SER A 203 -18.09 11.99 -0.36
C SER A 203 -16.97 12.94 -0.78
N GLY A 204 -17.32 14.06 -1.43
CA GLY A 204 -16.35 15.09 -1.82
C GLY A 204 -15.61 15.69 -0.63
N VAL A 205 -16.35 16.05 0.43
CA VAL A 205 -15.80 16.62 1.66
C VAL A 205 -14.92 15.62 2.40
N LEU A 206 -15.37 14.37 2.54
CA LEU A 206 -14.61 13.30 3.19
C LEU A 206 -13.28 13.05 2.49
N VAL A 207 -13.28 12.95 1.16
CA VAL A 207 -12.08 12.72 0.36
C VAL A 207 -11.17 13.95 0.38
N ALA A 208 -11.72 15.16 0.38
CA ALA A 208 -10.94 16.40 0.50
C ALA A 208 -10.25 16.53 1.87
N VAL A 209 -10.96 16.22 2.96
CA VAL A 209 -10.40 16.19 4.32
C VAL A 209 -9.31 15.12 4.43
N ALA A 210 -9.56 13.93 3.86
CA ALA A 210 -8.56 12.88 3.80
C ALA A 210 -7.30 13.35 3.06
N LEU A 211 -7.45 13.93 1.87
CA LEU A 211 -6.32 14.47 1.11
C LEU A 211 -5.58 15.59 1.87
N ALA A 212 -6.29 16.48 2.56
CA ALA A 212 -5.68 17.54 3.36
C ALA A 212 -4.83 16.97 4.51
N LEU A 213 -5.34 15.97 5.24
CA LEU A 213 -4.59 15.26 6.28
C LEU A 213 -3.34 14.56 5.72
N LEU A 214 -3.45 13.99 4.52
CA LEU A 214 -2.33 13.36 3.82
C LEU A 214 -1.25 14.38 3.49
N VAL A 215 -1.63 15.49 2.85
CA VAL A 215 -0.72 16.59 2.49
C VAL A 215 -0.07 17.17 3.75
N GLU A 216 -0.82 17.36 4.83
CA GLU A 216 -0.28 17.85 6.10
C GLU A 216 0.75 16.87 6.68
N SER A 217 0.41 15.58 6.75
CA SER A 217 1.32 14.56 7.26
C SER A 217 2.62 14.52 6.45
N PHE A 218 2.52 14.53 5.12
CA PHE A 218 3.69 14.55 4.23
C PHE A 218 4.49 15.84 4.36
N GLY A 219 3.82 17.00 4.42
CA GLY A 219 4.46 18.30 4.59
C GLY A 219 5.30 18.35 5.87
N ARG A 220 4.75 17.88 6.99
CA ARG A 220 5.50 17.79 8.26
C ARG A 220 6.73 16.88 8.16
N ASP A 221 6.61 15.76 7.45
CA ASP A 221 7.72 14.81 7.27
C ASP A 221 8.84 15.40 6.40
N VAL A 222 8.49 16.10 5.31
CA VAL A 222 9.44 16.83 4.45
C VAL A 222 10.15 17.95 5.22
N VAL A 223 9.40 18.76 5.98
CA VAL A 223 9.96 19.84 6.81
C VAL A 223 10.93 19.28 7.85
N TRP A 224 10.55 18.20 8.53
CA TRP A 224 11.42 17.57 9.52
C TRP A 224 12.73 17.04 8.90
N LEU A 225 12.65 16.42 7.73
CA LEU A 225 13.82 15.95 6.98
C LEU A 225 14.71 17.12 6.52
N ALA A 226 14.10 18.23 6.06
CA ALA A 226 14.81 19.43 5.62
C ALA A 226 15.56 20.13 6.77
N LEU A 227 14.96 20.18 7.96
CA LEU A 227 15.61 20.73 9.14
C LEU A 227 16.80 19.87 9.60
N ARG A 228 16.65 18.54 9.54
CA ARG A 228 17.69 17.60 9.96
C ARG A 228 18.86 17.52 8.97
N SER A 229 18.60 17.64 7.67
CA SER A 229 19.65 17.68 6.64
C SER A 229 20.52 18.94 6.77
N ARG A 230 19.90 20.11 7.06
CA ARG A 230 20.62 21.36 7.35
C ARG A 230 21.52 21.25 8.59
N GLY A 231 21.08 20.54 9.62
CA GLY A 231 21.88 20.28 10.83
C GLY A 231 23.15 19.46 10.55
N ARG A 232 23.06 18.41 9.72
CA ARG A 232 24.20 17.55 9.34
C ARG A 232 25.24 18.26 8.48
N VAL A 233 24.82 19.13 7.57
CA VAL A 233 25.74 19.95 6.75
C VAL A 233 26.52 20.92 7.65
N ARG A 234 25.85 21.51 8.65
CA ARG A 234 26.45 22.49 9.55
C ARG A 234 27.46 21.88 10.55
N THR A 235 27.25 20.64 11.00
CA THR A 235 28.25 19.92 11.81
C THR A 235 29.45 19.45 10.99
N ARG A 236 29.24 18.98 9.76
CA ARG A 236 30.34 18.59 8.86
C ARG A 236 31.24 19.76 8.46
N SER A 237 30.67 20.96 8.31
CA SER A 237 31.42 22.20 8.07
C SER A 237 32.18 22.72 9.30
N ARG A 238 31.74 22.41 10.52
CA ARG A 238 32.44 22.78 11.77
C ARG A 238 33.53 21.78 12.17
N ALA A 239 33.42 20.53 11.74
CA ALA A 239 34.42 19.48 12.01
C ALA A 239 35.66 19.55 11.09
N ARG A 240 35.78 20.59 10.26
CA ARG A 240 36.99 20.87 9.46
C ARG A 240 37.73 22.13 9.96
N PRO A 241 38.36 22.14 11.15
CA PRO A 241 39.39 23.12 11.48
C PRO A 241 40.80 22.55 11.22
N ALA A 242 41.54 23.28 10.37
CA ALA A 242 42.99 23.41 10.29
C ALA A 242 43.86 22.11 10.29
N GLU A 243 43.99 21.49 9.13
CA GLU A 243 45.18 20.67 8.82
C GLU A 243 45.76 21.16 7.48
N VAL A 244 46.06 22.46 7.44
CA VAL A 244 46.83 23.13 6.39
C VAL A 244 47.65 24.22 7.09
N ASP A 245 48.78 23.82 7.64
CA ASP A 245 50.08 24.54 7.66
C ASP A 245 50.96 23.99 8.78
N ALA A 246 51.84 23.06 8.40
CA ALA A 246 53.13 22.88 9.04
C ALA A 246 54.08 22.36 7.96
N SER A 247 54.76 23.32 7.33
CA SER A 247 55.93 23.14 6.46
C SER A 247 57.13 22.67 7.27
#